data_AF-A0A3D5X7E1-F1
#
_entry.id   AF-A0A3D5X7E1-F1
#
_cell.length_a   1.000
_cell.length_b   1.000
_cell.length_c   1.000
_cell.angle_alpha   90.00
_cell.angle_beta   90.00
_cell.angle_gamma   90.00
#
_symmetry.space_group_name_H-M   'P 1'
#
loop_
_entity.id
_entity.type
_entity.pdbx_description
1 polymer ?
#
loop_
_entity_poly.entity_id
_entity_poly.type
_entity_poly.pdbx_seq_one_letter_code
_entity_poly.pdbx_strand_id
1 'polypeptide(L)'
;KLGKLEVFAGGGVGKVPANFRGIVYYDGTQTSDMTKLFIQPSIGLGSDFVDFSGGVRISAVNVSRAMRLFAEPELTIKLGYKHVRLVASIGLAL
;
A
#
# COMPACT_ATOMS: atom_id res chain seq x y z
N LYS A 1 7.32 11.67 22.46
CA LYS A 1 7.90 12.73 21.59
C LYS A 1 6.78 13.28 20.70
N LEU A 2 6.50 14.58 20.77
CA LEU A 2 5.43 15.19 19.98
C LEU A 2 5.93 15.48 18.55
N GLY A 3 5.21 14.98 17.55
CA GLY A 3 5.45 15.25 16.13
C GLY A 3 6.59 14.44 15.52
N LYS A 4 6.26 13.31 14.90
CA LYS A 4 7.19 12.52 14.08
C LYS A 4 6.71 12.55 12.63
N LEU A 5 7.52 13.12 11.74
CA LEU A 5 7.31 13.04 10.30
C LEU A 5 8.01 11.78 9.78
N GLU A 6 7.27 10.96 9.05
CA GLU A 6 7.79 9.73 8.47
C GLU A 6 7.29 9.57 7.04
N VAL A 7 8.17 9.18 6.13
CA VAL A 7 7.83 8.89 4.73
C VAL A 7 8.17 7.45 4.45
N PHE A 8 7.16 6.67 4.04
CA PHE A 8 7.34 5.33 3.53
C PHE A 8 7.24 5.33 2.02
N ALA A 9 8.04 4.47 1.39
CA ALA A 9 7.90 4.17 -0.02
C ALA A 9 8.15 2.68 -0.22
N GLY A 10 7.49 2.10 -1.21
CA GLY A 10 7.64 0.69 -1.49
C GLY A 10 7.03 0.31 -2.82
N GLY A 11 7.26 -0.94 -3.18
CA GLY A 11 6.73 -1.51 -4.40
C GLY A 11 6.45 -2.99 -4.24
N GLY A 12 5.58 -3.52 -5.09
CA GLY A 12 5.21 -4.91 -5.12
C GLY A 12 4.86 -5.37 -6.53
N VAL A 13 5.06 -6.64 -6.77
CA VAL A 13 4.62 -7.32 -7.99
C VAL A 13 3.60 -8.39 -7.60
N GLY A 14 2.63 -8.63 -8.47
CA GLY A 14 1.55 -9.57 -8.23
C GLY A 14 0.87 -9.98 -9.52
N LYS A 15 -0.11 -10.86 -9.40
CA LYS A 15 -0.93 -11.31 -10.52
C LYS A 15 -2.39 -11.14 -10.15
N VAL A 16 -3.18 -10.59 -11.06
CA VAL A 16 -4.63 -10.43 -10.89
C VAL A 16 -5.36 -11.24 -11.96
N PRO A 17 -6.53 -11.81 -11.66
CA PRO A 17 -7.35 -12.48 -12.65
C PRO A 17 -7.66 -11.52 -13.81
N ALA A 18 -7.40 -11.96 -15.04
CA ALA A 18 -7.78 -11.21 -16.22
C ALA A 18 -9.30 -11.31 -16.41
N ASN A 19 -9.98 -10.17 -16.49
CA ASN A 19 -11.42 -10.13 -16.69
C ASN A 19 -11.75 -10.31 -18.19
N PHE A 20 -11.95 -11.54 -18.64
CA PHE A 20 -12.38 -11.86 -20.01
C PHE A 20 -13.90 -11.70 -20.16
N ARG A 21 -14.42 -10.48 -19.96
CA ARG A 21 -15.82 -10.19 -20.26
C ARG A 21 -16.05 -10.33 -21.77
N GLY A 22 -16.72 -11.41 -22.19
CA GLY A 22 -17.22 -11.60 -23.56
C GLY A 22 -16.48 -12.62 -24.44
N ILE A 23 -15.55 -13.42 -23.89
CA ILE A 23 -14.83 -14.44 -24.68
C ILE A 23 -15.30 -15.84 -24.26
N VAL A 24 -16.07 -16.50 -25.14
CA VAL A 24 -16.69 -17.82 -24.89
C VAL A 24 -15.66 -18.96 -24.96
N TYR A 25 -14.52 -18.75 -25.63
CA TYR A 25 -13.41 -19.68 -25.73
C TYR A 25 -12.09 -18.94 -25.57
N TYR A 26 -11.43 -19.06 -24.41
CA TYR A 26 -10.11 -18.48 -24.17
C TYR A 26 -9.17 -19.54 -23.59
N ASP A 27 -8.15 -19.91 -24.38
CA ASP A 27 -7.10 -20.90 -24.07
C ASP A 27 -5.77 -20.20 -23.73
N GLY A 28 -5.85 -19.05 -23.04
CA GLY A 28 -4.70 -18.22 -22.67
C GLY A 28 -4.55 -18.07 -21.16
N THR A 29 -3.44 -17.47 -20.73
CA THR A 29 -3.16 -17.24 -19.30
C THR A 29 -4.24 -16.39 -18.65
N GLN A 30 -4.93 -16.95 -17.64
CA GLN A 30 -6.06 -16.31 -16.96
C GLN A 30 -5.65 -15.17 -16.00
N THR A 31 -4.38 -14.76 -16.02
CA THR A 31 -3.82 -13.81 -15.07
C THR A 31 -3.07 -12.70 -15.80
N SER A 32 -3.29 -11.47 -15.39
CA SER A 32 -2.49 -10.31 -15.78
C SER A 32 -1.45 -10.03 -14.71
N ASP A 33 -0.24 -9.68 -15.12
CA ASP A 33 0.76 -9.12 -14.21
C ASP A 33 0.29 -7.75 -13.70
N MET A 34 0.56 -7.52 -12.42
CA MET A 34 0.27 -6.29 -11.71
C MET A 34 1.55 -5.82 -11.01
N THR A 35 1.87 -4.54 -11.12
CA THR A 35 2.90 -3.91 -10.32
C THR A 35 2.30 -2.75 -9.55
N LYS A 36 2.72 -2.57 -8.29
CA LYS A 36 2.30 -1.47 -7.42
C LYS A 36 3.54 -0.72 -6.96
N LEU A 37 3.51 0.60 -7.01
CA LEU A 37 4.45 1.49 -6.35
C LEU A 37 3.64 2.38 -5.41
N PHE A 38 4.18 2.72 -4.25
CA PHE A 38 3.53 3.65 -3.34
C PHE A 38 4.52 4.55 -2.63
N ILE A 39 4.03 5.74 -2.27
CA ILE A 39 4.65 6.67 -1.34
C ILE A 39 3.62 7.11 -0.31
N GLN A 40 4.06 7.29 0.92
CA GLN A 40 3.18 7.50 2.06
C GLN A 40 3.86 8.44 3.06
N PRO A 41 3.66 9.75 2.91
CA PRO A 41 3.93 10.69 3.99
C PRO A 41 2.93 10.47 5.13
N SER A 42 3.45 10.42 6.35
CA SER A 42 2.66 10.28 7.57
C SER A 42 3.20 11.17 8.67
N ILE A 43 2.28 11.68 9.49
CA ILE A 43 2.60 12.42 10.71
C ILE A 43 1.99 11.69 11.89
N GLY A 44 2.76 11.56 12.95
CA GLY A 44 2.37 10.75 14.09
C GLY A 44 2.82 11.28 15.43
N LEU A 45 2.23 10.66 16.44
CA LEU A 45 2.58 10.80 17.84
C LEU A 45 3.20 9.49 18.30
N GLY A 46 4.39 9.60 18.89
CA GLY A 46 5.18 8.44 19.29
C GLY A 46 5.55 8.49 20.77
N SER A 47 5.43 7.33 21.42
CA SER A 47 5.98 7.01 22.74
C SER A 47 7.11 5.99 22.57
N ASP A 48 7.80 5.63 23.66
CA ASP A 48 8.94 4.70 23.58
C ASP A 48 8.53 3.26 23.21
N PHE A 49 7.25 2.94 23.37
CA PHE A 49 6.67 1.60 23.13
C PHE A 49 5.64 1.54 22.00
N VAL A 50 4.93 2.65 21.76
CA VAL A 50 3.80 2.71 20.83
C VAL A 50 3.87 4.01 20.03
N ASP A 51 3.85 3.89 18.70
CA ASP A 51 3.65 5.01 17.80
C ASP A 51 2.33 4.85 17.05
N PHE A 52 1.60 5.95 16.91
CA PHE A 52 0.45 6.07 16.01
C PHE A 52 0.74 7.16 15.00
N SER A 53 0.57 6.86 13.71
CA SER A 53 0.68 7.86 12.65
C SER A 53 -0.47 7.77 11.67
N GLY A 54 -0.95 8.94 11.26
CA GLY A 54 -1.93 9.11 10.20
C GLY A 54 -1.25 9.68 8.97
N GLY A 55 -1.65 9.22 7.79
CA GLY A 55 -1.06 9.66 6.54
C GLY A 55 -1.97 9.46 5.35
N VAL A 56 -1.43 9.78 4.19
CA VAL A 56 -2.06 9.49 2.90
C VAL A 56 -1.09 8.65 2.11
N ARG A 57 -1.55 7.50 1.62
CA ARG A 57 -0.78 6.64 0.72
C ARG A 57 -1.17 6.92 -0.72
N ILE A 58 -0.21 7.36 -1.50
CA ILE A 58 -0.35 7.56 -2.95
C ILE A 58 0.20 6.30 -3.62
N SER A 59 -0.67 5.60 -4.34
CA SER A 59 -0.37 4.32 -4.99
C SER A 59 -0.50 4.43 -6.51
N ALA A 60 0.52 3.98 -7.23
CA ALA A 60 0.50 3.73 -8.66
C ALA A 60 0.43 2.24 -8.91
N VAL A 61 -0.68 1.76 -9.47
CA VAL A 61 -0.89 0.35 -9.81
C VAL A 61 -0.94 0.22 -11.33
N ASN A 62 -0.08 -0.61 -11.89
CA ASN A 62 -0.08 -0.97 -13.30
C ASN A 62 -0.61 -2.39 -13.45
N VAL A 63 -1.66 -2.58 -14.23
CA VAL A 63 -2.21 -3.89 -14.60
C VAL A 63 -2.23 -3.97 -16.12
N SER A 64 -1.50 -4.91 -16.72
CA SER A 64 -1.45 -5.08 -18.19
C SER A 64 -1.28 -3.76 -18.98
N ARG A 65 -0.34 -2.90 -18.54
CA ARG A 65 -0.04 -1.57 -19.13
C ARG A 65 -1.08 -0.48 -18.88
N ALA A 66 -2.14 -0.74 -18.11
CA ALA A 66 -3.04 0.29 -17.61
C ALA A 66 -2.57 0.77 -16.22
N MET A 67 -2.06 2.00 -16.15
CA MET A 67 -1.66 2.63 -14.89
C MET A 67 -2.85 3.35 -14.25
N ARG A 68 -3.12 3.04 -12.97
CA ARG A 68 -4.09 3.73 -12.13
C ARG A 68 -3.37 4.37 -10.95
N LEU A 69 -3.66 5.64 -10.71
CA LEU A 69 -3.18 6.40 -9.57
C LEU A 69 -4.34 6.63 -8.61
N PHE A 70 -4.13 6.35 -7.34
CA PHE A 70 -5.11 6.63 -6.30
C PHE A 70 -4.43 7.02 -5.00
N ALA A 71 -5.13 7.83 -4.21
CA ALA A 71 -4.70 8.24 -2.88
C ALA A 71 -5.71 7.70 -1.87
N GLU A 72 -5.20 7.07 -0.82
CA GLU A 72 -6.00 6.41 0.20
C GLU A 72 -5.55 6.92 1.59
N PRO A 73 -6.50 7.26 2.48
CA PRO A 73 -6.15 7.57 3.86
C PRO A 73 -5.59 6.31 4.53
N GLU A 74 -4.61 6.52 5.40
CA GLU A 74 -3.93 5.44 6.09
C GLU A 74 -3.73 5.72 7.57
N LEU A 75 -3.88 4.66 8.36
CA LEU A 75 -3.46 4.60 9.75
C LEU A 75 -2.34 3.56 9.91
N THR A 76 -1.22 3.98 10.51
CA THR A 76 -0.10 3.11 10.88
C THR A 76 0.04 3.06 12.41
N ILE A 77 0.23 1.85 12.92
CA ILE A 77 0.52 1.57 14.33
C ILE A 77 1.87 0.88 14.39
N LYS A 78 2.76 1.36 15.27
CA LYS A 78 4.03 0.70 15.55
C LYS A 78 4.08 0.29 17.01
N LEU A 79 4.35 -0.98 17.24
CA LEU A 79 4.49 -1.56 18.57
C LEU A 79 5.89 -2.14 18.70
N GLY A 80 6.65 -1.68 19.68
CA GLY A 80 7.94 -2.28 19.97
C GLY A 80 8.87 -1.36 20.73
N TYR A 81 10.05 -1.88 21.06
CA TYR A 81 10.98 -1.23 21.96
C TYR A 81 12.32 -1.02 21.28
N LYS A 82 12.82 0.21 21.36
CA LYS A 82 14.11 0.64 20.77
C LYS A 82 14.21 0.28 19.28
N HIS A 83 14.97 -0.76 18.96
CA HIS A 83 15.40 -1.12 17.60
C HIS A 83 14.49 -2.13 16.91
N VAL A 84 13.61 -2.81 17.64
CA VAL A 84 12.66 -3.78 17.07
C VAL A 84 11.26 -3.24 17.25
N ARG A 85 10.61 -2.91 16.13
CA ARG A 85 9.24 -2.40 16.09
C ARG A 85 8.45 -3.17 15.04
N LEU A 86 7.34 -3.75 15.47
CA LEU A 86 6.31 -4.25 14.57
C LEU A 86 5.56 -3.04 14.00
N VAL A 87 5.37 -3.03 12.69
CA VAL A 87 4.65 -1.97 11.98
C VAL A 87 3.44 -2.61 11.31
N ALA A 88 2.25 -2.11 11.65
CA ALA A 88 1.00 -2.47 11.00
C ALA A 88 0.42 -1.22 10.35
N SER A 89 0.03 -1.34 9.09
CA SER A 89 -0.50 -0.25 8.29
C SER A 89 -1.81 -0.71 7.65
N ILE A 90 -2.85 0.12 7.74
CA ILE A 90 -4.16 -0.13 7.15
C ILE A 90 -4.56 1.10 6.35
N GLY A 91 -4.80 0.91 5.05
CA GLY A 91 -5.34 1.92 4.14
C GLY A 91 -6.70 1.50 3.63
N LEU A 92 -7.61 2.46 3.50
CA LEU A 92 -8.92 2.26 2.88
C LEU A 92 -8.88 2.78 1.44
N ALA A 93 -8.95 1.88 0.48
CA ALA A 93 -9.15 2.20 -0.93
C ALA A 93 -10.63 1.99 -1.27
N LEU A 94 -11.32 3.08 -1.61
CA LEU A 94 -12.68 3.10 -2.15
C LEU A 94 -12.64 3.23 -3.68
#